data_AF-A0A914Q1W5-F1
#
_entry.id   AF-A0A914Q1W5-F1
#
_cell.length_a   1.000
_cell.length_b   1.000
_cell.length_c   1.000
_cell.angle_alpha   90.00
_cell.angle_beta   90.00
_cell.angle_gamma   90.00
#
_symmetry.space_group_name_H-M   'P 1'
#
loop_
_entity.id
_entity.type
_entity.pdbx_description
1 polymer ?
#
loop_
_entity_poly.entity_id
_entity_poly.type
_entity_poly.pdbx_seq_one_letter_code
_entity_poly.pdbx_strand_id
1 'polypeptide(L)'
;MLVLEFGHLNIDSMEKVNLLSSEQNVENLRYLSSEQYLADVANFIRTQNQNLNLSNPKWVVFGGSYSGSLALWFRQLYPDIAIGAVGSSAPIQPVLDFYEYDQVVENSIKHRDPKCAKNIKIAFKQLEAYMEYNEGRDDLNKIFNIRYRILLIPINHLFCGFYAFWLIHN
;
A
#
# COMPACT_ATOMS: atom_id res chain seq x y z
N MET A 1 22.27 -13.74 -16.65
CA MET A 1 21.56 -12.66 -15.93
C MET A 1 20.25 -13.27 -15.47
N LEU A 2 19.95 -13.18 -14.18
CA LEU A 2 18.78 -13.77 -13.54
C LEU A 2 17.86 -12.63 -13.08
N VAL A 3 16.55 -12.86 -13.20
CA VAL A 3 15.52 -11.88 -12.86
C VAL A 3 14.70 -12.45 -11.73
N LEU A 4 14.46 -11.62 -10.70
CA LEU A 4 13.54 -11.94 -9.63
C LEU A 4 12.44 -10.88 -9.53
N GLU A 5 11.18 -11.32 -9.60
CA GLU A 5 10.02 -10.45 -9.45
C GLU A 5 9.47 -10.50 -8.02
N PHE A 6 9.46 -9.36 -7.36
CA PHE A 6 8.91 -9.18 -6.03
C PHE A 6 7.38 -9.17 -6.13
N GLY A 7 6.73 -10.02 -5.34
CA GLY A 7 5.27 -10.25 -5.36
C GLY A 7 4.84 -11.57 -6.01
N HIS A 8 5.75 -12.27 -6.70
CA HIS A 8 5.51 -13.63 -7.24
C HIS A 8 6.37 -14.70 -6.56
N LEU A 9 7.03 -14.37 -5.46
CA LEU A 9 7.72 -15.36 -4.63
C LEU A 9 6.68 -16.26 -4.00
N ASN A 10 6.60 -17.49 -4.49
CA ASN A 10 5.72 -18.51 -3.93
C ASN A 10 6.23 -18.84 -2.52
N ILE A 11 5.38 -18.66 -1.51
CA ILE A 11 5.72 -18.93 -0.10
C ILE A 11 6.25 -20.37 0.07
N ASP A 12 5.78 -21.31 -0.76
CA ASP A 12 6.23 -22.71 -0.75
C ASP A 12 7.71 -22.91 -1.14
N SER A 13 8.34 -21.93 -1.80
CA SER A 13 9.77 -21.95 -2.15
C SER A 13 10.69 -21.41 -1.06
N MET A 14 10.10 -20.79 -0.03
CA MET A 14 10.79 -20.38 1.19
C MET A 14 10.66 -21.54 2.17
N GLU A 15 11.76 -22.26 2.37
CA GLU A 15 11.85 -23.49 3.17
C GLU A 15 11.06 -23.37 4.48
N LYS A 16 9.90 -24.08 4.55
CA LYS A 16 8.96 -24.22 5.68
C LYS A 16 9.29 -23.38 6.92
N VAL A 17 9.13 -22.06 6.83
CA VAL A 17 9.02 -21.27 8.05
C VAL A 17 7.60 -21.50 8.53
N ASN A 18 7.43 -22.29 9.59
CA ASN A 18 6.16 -22.52 10.30
C ASN A 18 5.65 -21.20 10.91
N LEU A 19 5.30 -20.22 10.08
CA LEU A 19 4.88 -18.87 10.48
C LEU A 19 3.36 -18.67 10.39
N LEU A 20 2.66 -19.57 9.70
CA LEU A 20 1.24 -19.37 9.41
C LEU A 20 0.37 -20.03 10.48
N SER A 21 0.20 -19.33 11.60
CA SER A 21 -1.02 -19.47 12.37
C SER A 21 -2.18 -18.89 11.55
N SER A 22 -3.33 -19.57 11.50
CA SER A 22 -4.54 -19.05 10.84
C SER A 22 -5.12 -17.79 11.50
N GLU A 23 -4.61 -17.41 12.68
CA GLU A 23 -5.06 -16.26 13.45
C GLU A 23 -4.20 -15.03 13.19
N GLN A 24 -4.82 -13.96 12.69
CA GLN A 24 -4.19 -12.64 12.51
C GLN A 24 -4.19 -11.86 13.83
N ASN A 25 -3.29 -12.20 14.75
CA ASN A 25 -3.03 -11.43 15.96
C ASN A 25 -1.61 -10.84 15.97
N VAL A 26 -1.37 -9.84 16.82
CA VAL A 26 -0.09 -9.10 16.87
C VAL A 26 1.10 -10.04 17.07
N GLU A 27 0.96 -11.03 17.96
CA GLU A 27 2.02 -12.01 18.24
C GLU A 27 2.39 -12.83 17.00
N ASN A 28 1.40 -13.25 16.23
CA ASN A 28 1.59 -14.03 15.02
C ASN A 28 2.14 -13.18 13.86
N LEU A 29 1.85 -11.87 13.84
CA LEU A 29 2.32 -10.93 12.83
C LEU A 29 3.66 -10.26 13.18
N ARG A 30 4.33 -10.68 14.27
CA ARG A 30 5.60 -10.07 14.72
C ARG A 30 6.74 -10.11 13.69
N TYR A 31 6.65 -10.99 12.69
CA TYR A 31 7.62 -11.11 11.60
C TYR A 31 7.14 -10.46 10.28
N LEU A 32 5.94 -9.88 10.26
CA LEU A 32 5.41 -9.19 9.09
C LEU A 32 6.05 -7.80 8.98
N SER A 33 7.28 -7.74 8.46
CA SER A 33 7.99 -6.49 8.18
C SER A 33 8.69 -6.51 6.82
N SER A 34 8.89 -5.32 6.25
CA SER A 34 9.64 -5.16 5.01
C SER A 34 11.09 -5.63 5.18
N GLU A 35 11.69 -5.37 6.34
CA GLU A 35 13.06 -5.77 6.67
C GLU A 35 13.21 -7.30 6.66
N GLN A 36 12.28 -8.02 7.29
CA GLN A 36 12.31 -9.49 7.32
C GLN A 36 12.14 -10.05 5.90
N TYR A 37 11.18 -9.52 5.13
CA TYR A 37 10.99 -9.94 3.74
C TYR A 37 12.25 -9.75 2.90
N LEU A 38 12.94 -8.61 3.02
CA LEU A 38 14.17 -8.35 2.27
C LEU A 38 15.30 -9.29 2.69
N ALA A 39 15.43 -9.60 3.98
CA ALA A 39 16.37 -10.59 4.48
C ALA A 39 16.07 -12.00 3.94
N ASP A 40 14.80 -12.37 3.87
CA ASP A 40 14.36 -13.65 3.32
C ASP A 40 14.67 -13.77 1.82
N VAL A 41 14.47 -12.70 1.04
CA VAL A 41 14.84 -12.65 -0.38
C VAL A 41 16.35 -12.79 -0.57
N ALA A 42 17.14 -12.13 0.29
CA ALA A 42 18.60 -12.26 0.26
C ALA A 42 19.03 -13.71 0.54
N ASN A 43 18.40 -14.37 1.50
CA ASN A 43 18.64 -15.78 1.80
C ASN A 43 18.25 -16.66 0.61
N PHE A 44 17.05 -16.47 0.05
CA PHE A 44 16.57 -17.20 -1.11
C PHE A 44 17.57 -17.13 -2.28
N ILE A 45 18.04 -15.94 -2.66
CA ILE A 45 18.99 -15.79 -3.78
C ILE A 45 20.29 -16.54 -3.48
N ARG A 46 20.84 -16.45 -2.25
CA ARG A 46 22.05 -17.18 -1.87
C ARG A 46 21.85 -18.69 -1.95
N THR A 47 20.75 -19.19 -1.42
CA THR A 47 20.39 -20.62 -1.46
C THR A 47 20.21 -21.10 -2.90
N GLN A 48 19.53 -20.35 -3.77
CA GLN A 48 19.38 -20.72 -5.17
C GLN A 48 20.72 -20.72 -5.91
N ASN A 49 21.59 -19.74 -5.64
CA ASN A 49 22.93 -19.72 -6.23
C ASN A 49 23.76 -20.95 -5.84
N GLN A 50 23.66 -21.39 -4.59
CA GLN A 50 24.32 -22.61 -4.11
C GLN A 50 23.72 -23.87 -4.73
N ASN A 51 22.39 -24.02 -4.68
CA ASN A 51 21.68 -25.20 -5.20
C ASN A 51 21.91 -25.40 -6.70
N LEU A 52 22.04 -24.32 -7.45
CA LEU A 52 22.28 -24.33 -8.89
C LEU A 52 23.78 -24.27 -9.26
N ASN A 53 24.69 -24.27 -8.27
CA ASN A 53 26.15 -24.14 -8.46
C ASN A 53 26.55 -22.97 -9.37
N LEU A 54 25.90 -21.81 -9.20
CA LEU A 54 26.15 -20.64 -10.03
C LEU A 54 27.43 -19.93 -9.61
N SER A 55 28.37 -19.76 -10.53
CA SER A 55 29.56 -18.95 -10.33
C SER A 55 29.32 -17.51 -10.79
N ASN A 56 29.49 -16.55 -9.88
CA ASN A 56 29.30 -15.11 -10.13
C ASN A 56 27.96 -14.74 -10.82
N PRO A 57 26.80 -15.17 -10.26
CA PRO A 57 25.50 -14.86 -10.85
C PRO A 57 25.17 -13.37 -10.77
N LYS A 58 24.53 -12.85 -11.82
CA LYS A 58 24.07 -11.46 -11.90
C LYS A 58 22.55 -11.40 -11.75
N TRP A 59 22.07 -10.90 -10.62
CA TRP A 59 20.64 -10.75 -10.32
C TRP A 59 20.15 -9.32 -10.55
N VAL A 60 18.98 -9.20 -11.18
CA VAL A 60 18.21 -7.94 -11.25
C VAL A 60 16.85 -8.19 -10.62
N VAL A 61 16.43 -7.33 -9.70
CA VAL A 61 15.15 -7.44 -9.00
C VAL A 61 14.11 -6.47 -9.55
N PHE A 62 12.86 -6.89 -9.64
CA PHE A 62 11.76 -6.12 -10.23
C PHE A 62 10.57 -6.06 -9.27
N GLY A 63 9.80 -4.99 -9.33
CA GLY A 63 8.54 -4.90 -8.60
C GLY A 63 7.69 -3.69 -9.01
N GLY A 64 6.43 -3.68 -8.56
CA GLY A 64 5.48 -2.60 -8.78
C GLY A 64 4.81 -2.16 -7.48
N SER A 65 4.49 -0.87 -7.35
CA SER A 65 3.89 -0.32 -6.12
C SER A 65 4.75 -0.68 -4.89
N TYR A 66 4.17 -1.22 -3.81
CA TYR A 66 4.90 -1.69 -2.64
C TYR A 66 6.04 -2.67 -2.97
N SER A 67 5.81 -3.62 -3.89
CA SER A 67 6.87 -4.56 -4.28
C SER A 67 7.98 -3.88 -5.11
N GLY A 68 7.67 -2.77 -5.77
CA GLY A 68 8.64 -1.89 -6.41
C GLY A 68 9.50 -1.16 -5.40
N SER A 69 8.93 -0.65 -4.31
CA SER A 69 9.69 -0.06 -3.21
C SER A 69 10.62 -1.08 -2.58
N LEU A 70 10.13 -2.30 -2.33
CA LEU A 70 10.94 -3.41 -1.82
C LEU A 70 12.08 -3.78 -2.79
N ALA A 71 11.86 -3.83 -4.10
CA ALA A 71 12.91 -4.11 -5.07
C ALA A 71 14.02 -3.05 -5.05
N LEU A 72 13.65 -1.76 -4.98
CA LEU A 72 14.60 -0.65 -4.90
C LEU A 72 15.36 -0.66 -3.56
N TRP A 73 14.67 -0.85 -2.44
CA TRP A 73 15.30 -0.97 -1.12
C TRP A 73 16.19 -2.22 -1.03
N PHE A 74 15.82 -3.33 -1.67
CA PHE A 74 16.66 -4.52 -1.73
C PHE A 74 18.02 -4.23 -2.37
N ARG A 75 18.02 -3.54 -3.52
CA ARG A 75 19.27 -3.15 -4.19
C ARG A 75 20.12 -2.19 -3.34
N GLN A 76 19.48 -1.36 -2.54
CA GLN A 76 20.16 -0.44 -1.62
C GLN A 76 20.80 -1.18 -0.44
N LEU A 77 20.09 -2.14 0.17
CA LEU A 77 20.55 -2.88 1.36
C LEU A 77 21.47 -4.06 1.04
N TYR A 78 21.29 -4.70 -0.11
CA TYR A 78 22.05 -5.89 -0.54
C TYR A 78 22.74 -5.65 -1.90
N PRO A 79 23.64 -4.64 -2.00
CA PRO A 79 24.29 -4.27 -3.25
C PRO A 79 25.24 -5.33 -3.81
N ASP A 80 25.68 -6.27 -2.97
CA ASP A 80 26.50 -7.44 -3.30
C ASP A 80 25.68 -8.59 -3.91
N ILE A 81 24.36 -8.63 -3.66
CA ILE A 81 23.47 -9.69 -4.13
C ILE A 81 22.80 -9.32 -5.45
N ALA A 82 22.19 -8.13 -5.53
CA ALA A 82 21.53 -7.64 -6.74
C ALA A 82 22.39 -6.58 -7.42
N ILE A 83 22.65 -6.75 -8.72
CA ILE A 83 23.41 -5.77 -9.51
C ILE A 83 22.55 -4.56 -9.90
N GLY A 84 21.22 -4.73 -9.96
CA GLY A 84 20.28 -3.67 -10.29
C GLY A 84 18.86 -3.96 -9.80
N ALA A 85 18.02 -2.93 -9.81
CA ALA A 85 16.61 -3.02 -9.47
C ALA A 85 15.75 -2.15 -10.40
N VAL A 86 14.51 -2.58 -10.62
CA VAL A 86 13.48 -1.81 -11.34
C VAL A 86 12.22 -1.77 -10.48
N GLY A 87 11.84 -0.58 -10.04
CA GLY A 87 10.59 -0.34 -9.29
C GLY A 87 9.64 0.52 -10.11
N SER A 88 8.48 -0.02 -10.49
CA SER A 88 7.43 0.72 -11.20
C SER A 88 6.41 1.29 -10.21
N SER A 89 6.05 2.56 -10.35
CA SER A 89 5.09 3.25 -9.45
C SER A 89 5.41 3.06 -7.95
N ALA A 90 6.71 3.00 -7.61
CA ALA A 90 7.19 2.63 -6.28
C ALA A 90 7.25 3.86 -5.34
N PRO A 91 6.43 3.93 -4.28
CA PRO A 91 6.58 4.95 -3.26
C PRO A 91 7.81 4.61 -2.38
N ILE A 92 8.96 5.22 -2.70
CA ILE A 92 10.23 4.94 -1.99
C ILE A 92 10.36 5.69 -0.66
N GLN A 93 9.54 6.72 -0.44
CA GLN A 93 9.49 7.48 0.80
C GLN A 93 8.27 7.03 1.62
N PRO A 94 8.47 6.44 2.81
CA PRO A 94 7.37 6.12 3.70
C PRO A 94 6.89 7.42 4.36
N VAL A 95 5.75 7.93 3.92
CA VAL A 95 5.10 9.12 4.47
C VAL A 95 3.85 8.67 5.22
N LEU A 96 3.75 9.00 6.52
CA LEU A 96 2.60 8.61 7.35
C LEU A 96 1.34 9.36 6.94
N ASP A 97 1.47 10.65 6.68
CA ASP A 97 0.41 11.52 6.18
C ASP A 97 0.77 11.98 4.77
N PHE A 98 0.32 11.21 3.77
CA PHE A 98 0.68 11.43 2.37
C PHE A 98 -0.41 12.21 1.61
N TYR A 99 -0.80 13.37 2.15
CA TYR A 99 -1.84 14.22 1.56
C TYR A 99 -1.52 14.69 0.12
N GLU A 100 -0.24 14.72 -0.28
CA GLU A 100 0.16 15.03 -1.65
C GLU A 100 -0.39 14.01 -2.66
N TYR A 101 -0.65 12.77 -2.25
CA TYR A 101 -1.31 11.78 -3.10
C TYR A 101 -2.70 12.26 -3.52
N ASP A 102 -3.49 12.80 -2.58
CA ASP A 102 -4.82 13.33 -2.86
C ASP A 102 -4.77 14.58 -3.74
N GLN A 103 -3.71 15.39 -3.63
CA GLN A 103 -3.50 16.52 -4.53
C GLN A 103 -3.28 16.05 -5.98
N VAL A 104 -2.53 14.97 -6.18
CA VAL A 104 -2.33 14.37 -7.51
C VAL A 104 -3.65 13.81 -8.07
N VAL A 105 -4.46 13.17 -7.22
CA VAL A 105 -5.81 12.71 -7.59
C VAL A 105 -6.70 13.89 -8.00
N GLU A 106 -6.77 14.94 -7.18
CA GLU A 106 -7.56 16.13 -7.45
C GLU A 106 -7.12 16.79 -8.78
N ASN A 107 -5.82 16.93 -9.00
CA ASN A 107 -5.25 17.49 -10.22
C ASN A 107 -5.56 16.64 -11.45
N SER A 108 -5.53 15.31 -11.33
CA SER A 108 -5.88 14.40 -12.44
C SER A 108 -7.35 14.55 -12.84
N ILE A 109 -8.25 14.69 -11.86
CA ILE A 109 -9.68 14.91 -12.10
C ILE A 109 -9.89 16.30 -12.73
N LYS A 110 -9.26 17.35 -12.18
CA LYS A 110 -9.32 18.72 -12.72
C LYS A 110 -8.81 18.79 -14.15
N HIS A 111 -7.72 18.10 -14.46
CA HIS A 111 -7.14 18.06 -15.79
C HIS A 111 -8.07 17.41 -16.80
N ARG A 112 -8.80 16.36 -16.40
CA ARG A 112 -9.79 15.69 -17.24
C ARG A 112 -11.05 16.53 -17.44
N ASP A 113 -11.62 17.07 -16.35
CA ASP A 113 -12.80 17.93 -16.38
C ASP A 113 -12.87 18.83 -15.11
N PRO A 114 -12.64 20.14 -15.25
CA PRO A 114 -12.75 21.09 -14.14
C PRO A 114 -14.15 21.15 -13.51
N LYS A 115 -15.20 20.92 -14.29
CA LYS A 115 -16.59 20.90 -13.80
C LYS A 115 -16.83 19.65 -12.95
N CYS A 116 -16.29 18.51 -13.35
CA CYS A 116 -16.30 17.28 -12.55
C CYS A 116 -15.62 17.50 -11.20
N ALA A 117 -14.40 18.05 -11.19
CA ALA A 117 -13.68 18.36 -9.95
C ALA A 117 -14.48 19.31 -9.03
N LYS A 118 -15.08 20.36 -9.59
CA LYS A 118 -15.94 21.29 -8.84
C LYS A 118 -17.16 20.58 -8.25
N ASN A 119 -17.81 19.72 -9.02
CA ASN A 119 -18.98 18.98 -8.57
C ASN A 119 -18.64 17.98 -7.46
N ILE A 120 -17.50 17.30 -7.55
CA ILE A 120 -16.99 16.41 -6.49
C ILE A 120 -16.80 17.20 -5.19
N LYS A 121 -16.15 18.38 -5.26
CA LYS A 121 -15.99 19.27 -4.10
C LYS A 121 -17.33 19.69 -3.48
N ILE A 122 -18.34 19.99 -4.29
CA ILE A 122 -19.69 20.34 -3.81
C ILE A 122 -20.35 19.12 -3.16
N ALA A 123 -20.25 17.94 -3.80
CA ALA A 123 -20.83 16.71 -3.30
C ALA A 123 -20.23 16.31 -1.93
N PHE A 124 -18.92 16.44 -1.73
CA PHE A 124 -18.29 16.18 -0.43
C PHE A 124 -18.78 17.14 0.65
N LYS A 125 -18.96 18.43 0.36
CA LYS A 125 -19.57 19.38 1.33
C LYS A 125 -21.00 19.02 1.70
N GLN A 126 -21.79 18.57 0.72
CA GLN A 126 -23.15 18.10 0.97
C GLN A 126 -23.14 16.81 1.78
N LEU A 127 -22.22 15.88 1.47
CA LEU A 127 -22.03 14.65 2.22
C LEU A 127 -21.72 14.95 3.69
N GLU A 128 -20.78 15.86 3.98
CA GLU A 128 -20.45 16.29 5.34
C GLU A 128 -21.69 16.81 6.08
N ALA A 129 -22.48 17.69 5.47
CA ALA A 129 -23.70 18.22 6.08
C ALA A 129 -24.77 17.14 6.32
N TYR A 130 -24.95 16.19 5.40
CA TYR A 130 -25.91 15.10 5.57
C TYR A 130 -25.47 14.13 6.67
N MET A 131 -24.17 13.98 6.89
CA MET A 131 -23.62 13.11 7.92
C MET A 131 -23.87 13.61 9.35
N GLU A 132 -24.21 14.89 9.55
CA GLU A 132 -24.48 15.46 10.88
C GLU A 132 -25.82 14.98 11.47
N TYR A 133 -26.85 14.78 10.64
CA TYR A 133 -28.22 14.50 11.08
C TYR A 133 -28.68 13.07 10.74
N ASN A 134 -29.63 12.52 11.53
CA ASN A 134 -30.14 11.16 11.30
C ASN A 134 -30.85 11.04 9.95
N GLU A 135 -31.68 12.02 9.62
CA GLU A 135 -32.44 12.11 8.39
C GLU A 135 -31.49 12.21 7.19
N GLY A 136 -30.44 13.02 7.30
CA GLY A 136 -29.40 13.14 6.28
C GLY A 136 -28.67 11.82 6.03
N ARG A 137 -28.29 11.09 7.09
CA ARG A 137 -27.71 9.73 6.96
C ARG A 137 -28.67 8.74 6.32
N ASP A 138 -29.97 8.82 6.62
CA ASP A 138 -31.00 7.98 5.99
C ASP A 138 -31.17 8.30 4.51
N ASP A 139 -31.07 9.57 4.13
CA ASP A 139 -31.07 9.98 2.73
C ASP A 139 -29.80 9.51 2.01
N LEU A 140 -28.63 9.57 2.65
CA LEU A 140 -27.38 9.01 2.10
C LEU A 140 -27.48 7.51 1.86
N ASN A 141 -28.11 6.75 2.77
CA ASN A 141 -28.34 5.31 2.56
C ASN A 141 -29.15 5.04 1.29
N LYS A 142 -30.16 5.87 1.01
CA LYS A 142 -30.97 5.76 -0.21
C LYS A 142 -30.19 6.20 -1.45
N ILE A 143 -29.51 7.35 -1.39
CA ILE A 143 -28.75 7.92 -2.50
C ILE A 143 -27.63 6.97 -2.96
N PHE A 144 -26.86 6.44 -2.01
CA PHE A 144 -25.72 5.55 -2.28
C PHE A 144 -26.09 4.06 -2.27
N ASN A 145 -27.37 3.72 -2.03
CA ASN A 145 -27.85 2.35 -1.93
C ASN A 145 -27.01 1.48 -0.97
N ILE A 146 -26.76 2.00 0.24
CA ILE A 146 -25.91 1.35 1.23
C ILE A 146 -26.73 0.31 2.00
N ARG A 147 -26.21 -0.92 2.07
CA ARG A 147 -26.89 -2.05 2.71
C ARG A 147 -27.06 -1.88 4.23
N TYR A 148 -26.10 -1.25 4.89
CA TYR A 148 -26.10 -1.01 6.33
C TYR A 148 -26.37 0.46 6.59
N ARG A 149 -27.35 0.74 7.46
CA ARG A 149 -27.70 2.11 7.82
C ARG A 149 -26.46 2.84 8.36
N ILE A 150 -26.08 3.95 7.74
CA ILE A 150 -25.06 4.85 8.29
C ILE A 150 -25.55 5.35 9.66
N LEU A 151 -24.86 4.91 10.71
CA LEU A 151 -25.02 5.44 12.06
C LEU A 151 -24.02 6.57 12.28
N LEU A 152 -24.29 7.43 13.27
CA LEU A 152 -23.36 8.44 13.72
C LEU A 152 -22.17 7.74 14.38
N ILE A 153 -21.17 7.39 13.58
CA ILE A 153 -19.85 7.02 14.09
C ILE A 153 -19.14 8.36 14.38
N PRO A 154 -18.40 8.52 15.48
CA PRO A 154 -17.52 9.65 15.65
C PRO A 154 -16.74 9.85 14.34
N ILE A 155 -16.84 11.07 13.82
CA ILE A 155 -16.38 11.48 12.49
C ILE A 155 -14.95 10.95 12.17
N ASN A 156 -14.13 10.79 13.20
CA ASN A 156 -12.78 10.22 13.19
C ASN A 156 -12.67 8.79 12.63
N HIS A 157 -13.75 8.01 12.56
CA HIS A 157 -13.71 6.58 12.19
C HIS A 157 -14.25 6.26 10.79
N LEU A 158 -15.06 7.11 10.18
CA LEU A 158 -15.57 6.88 8.81
C LEU A 158 -14.57 7.28 7.72
N PHE A 159 -13.58 8.08 8.10
CA PHE A 159 -12.66 8.79 7.21
C PHE A 159 -11.23 8.65 7.73
N CYS A 160 -10.85 7.45 8.18
CA CYS A 160 -9.47 7.16 8.60
C CYS A 160 -8.44 7.35 7.45
N GLY A 161 -8.91 7.57 6.21
CA GLY A 161 -8.08 8.02 5.08
C GLY A 161 -8.25 9.49 4.66
N PHE A 162 -9.20 10.25 5.22
CA PHE A 162 -9.47 11.65 4.84
C PHE A 162 -9.24 12.67 5.98
N TYR A 163 -9.21 12.24 7.25
CA TYR A 163 -9.06 13.14 8.42
C TYR A 163 -7.64 13.62 8.72
N ALA A 164 -6.66 13.34 7.87
CA ALA A 164 -5.40 14.09 7.91
C ALA A 164 -5.61 15.59 7.60
N PHE A 165 -6.72 15.96 6.96
CA PHE A 165 -6.90 17.31 6.43
C PHE A 165 -7.48 18.35 7.41
N TRP A 166 -8.06 17.96 8.57
CA TRP A 166 -8.86 18.91 9.38
C TRP A 166 -8.37 19.18 10.82
N LEU A 167 -7.32 18.53 11.30
CA LEU A 167 -6.82 18.75 12.69
C LEU A 167 -5.49 19.50 12.82
N ILE A 168 -4.92 20.05 11.73
CA ILE A 168 -3.65 20.80 11.79
C ILE A 168 -3.84 22.32 11.59
N HIS A 169 -5.06 22.82 11.40
CA HIS A 169 -5.35 24.26 11.40
C HIS A 169 -6.43 24.64 12.41
N ASN A 170 -6.03 24.64 13.68
CA ASN A 170 -6.27 25.71 14.65
C ASN A 170 -5.15 25.72 15.69
#